data_AF-A0A7C7LKW1-F1
#
_entry.id   AF-A0A7C7LKW1-F1
#
_cell.length_a   1.000
_cell.length_b   1.000
_cell.length_c   1.000
_cell.angle_alpha   90.00
_cell.angle_beta   90.00
_cell.angle_gamma   90.00
#
_symmetry.space_group_name_H-M   'P 1'
#
loop_
_entity.id
_entity.type
_entity.pdbx_description
1 polymer ?
#
loop_
_entity_poly.entity_id
_entity_poly.type
_entity_poly.pdbx_seq_one_letter_code
_entity_poly.pdbx_strand_id
1 'polypeptide(L)'
;CGGGARCTTCRVEFISGEPEQMTQAEQERLIQRNLTGVRLSCQIRCDQDMTLRAVSRLEGSGRADQGPTPSEDIDPPPTWIDR
;
A
#
# COMPACT_ATOMS: atom_id res chain seq x y z
N CYS A 1 5.06 -9.02 1.13
CA CYS A 1 4.16 -10.16 0.82
C CYS A 1 3.98 -10.38 -0.69
N GLY A 2 4.81 -9.77 -1.56
CA GLY A 2 4.62 -9.88 -3.01
C GLY A 2 3.40 -9.11 -3.53
N GLY A 3 2.98 -8.06 -2.84
CA GLY A 3 1.86 -7.21 -3.28
C GLY A 3 0.46 -7.67 -2.86
N GLY A 4 0.27 -8.90 -2.37
CA GLY A 4 -1.06 -9.49 -2.10
C GLY A 4 -1.89 -8.94 -0.93
N ALA A 5 -1.78 -7.67 -0.54
CA ALA A 5 -2.49 -7.04 0.60
C ALA A 5 -2.40 -7.77 1.97
N ARG A 6 -1.42 -8.67 2.16
CA ARG A 6 -1.28 -9.51 3.38
C ARG A 6 -0.33 -8.95 4.43
N CYS A 7 0.26 -7.78 4.22
CA CYS A 7 1.24 -7.15 5.11
C CYS A 7 1.08 -5.62 5.08
N THR A 8 1.88 -4.88 5.86
CA THR A 8 1.80 -3.41 5.97
C THR A 8 3.16 -2.75 5.78
N THR A 9 3.96 -3.34 4.91
CA THR A 9 5.39 -3.08 4.80
C THR A 9 5.69 -2.02 3.76
N CYS A 10 4.78 -1.89 2.79
CA CYS A 10 4.71 -0.91 1.73
C CYS A 10 3.92 0.34 2.14
N ARG A 11 3.89 0.68 3.44
CA ARG A 11 3.15 1.85 3.92
C ARG A 11 3.77 3.13 3.37
N VAL A 12 2.91 3.99 2.83
CA VAL A 12 3.23 5.31 2.31
C VAL A 12 2.23 6.33 2.82
N GLU A 13 2.69 7.57 2.93
CA GLU A 13 1.84 8.74 3.20
C GLU A 13 1.83 9.62 1.96
N PHE A 14 0.66 10.11 1.55
CA PHE A 14 0.57 11.01 0.42
C PHE A 14 0.92 12.45 0.81
N ILE A 15 1.64 13.11 -0.08
CA ILE A 15 1.93 14.54 -0.04
C ILE A 15 1.02 15.27 -1.04
N SER A 16 0.85 14.71 -2.24
CA SER A 16 -0.07 15.21 -3.27
C SER A 16 -0.47 14.11 -4.26
N GLY A 17 -1.59 14.32 -4.97
CA GLY A 17 -2.07 13.39 -6.00
C GLY A 17 -2.70 12.11 -5.45
N GLU A 18 -3.14 12.12 -4.19
CA GLU A 18 -3.74 10.91 -3.60
C GLU A 18 -5.04 10.51 -4.34
N PRO A 19 -5.16 9.27 -4.85
CA PRO A 19 -6.38 8.81 -5.50
C PRO A 19 -7.58 8.86 -4.55
N GLU A 20 -8.76 9.22 -5.07
CA GLU A 20 -10.03 9.20 -4.32
C GLU A 20 -10.52 7.76 -4.06
N GLN A 21 -10.03 6.81 -4.84
CA GLN A 21 -10.36 5.40 -4.71
C GLN A 21 -9.28 4.61 -3.96
N MET A 22 -9.75 3.54 -3.32
CA MET A 22 -8.97 2.56 -2.57
C MET A 22 -9.45 1.16 -2.94
N THR A 23 -8.58 0.15 -2.86
CA THR A 23 -9.05 -1.24 -3.00
C THR A 23 -9.68 -1.70 -1.70
N GLN A 24 -10.74 -2.49 -1.77
CA GLN A 24 -11.36 -3.09 -0.58
C GLN A 24 -10.34 -3.89 0.25
N ALA A 25 -9.46 -4.65 -0.42
CA ALA A 25 -8.41 -5.42 0.24
C ALA A 25 -7.40 -4.53 1.00
N GLU A 26 -7.08 -3.35 0.48
CA GLU A 26 -6.28 -2.35 1.18
C GLU A 26 -7.00 -1.86 2.45
N GLN A 27 -8.26 -1.45 2.33
CA GLN A 27 -9.05 -0.93 3.44
C GLN A 27 -9.15 -1.95 4.58
N GLU A 28 -9.56 -3.18 4.25
CA GLU A 28 -9.68 -4.28 5.22
C GLU A 28 -8.34 -4.51 5.94
N ARG A 29 -7.22 -4.45 5.21
CA ARG A 29 -5.91 -4.68 5.80
C ARG A 29 -5.48 -3.55 6.73
N LEU A 30 -5.78 -2.30 6.38
CA LEU A 30 -5.49 -1.14 7.23
C LEU A 30 -6.33 -1.20 8.52
N ILE A 31 -7.62 -1.50 8.41
CA ILE A 31 -8.54 -1.68 9.56
C ILE A 31 -8.03 -2.81 10.46
N GLN A 32 -7.72 -3.98 9.91
CA GLN A 32 -7.23 -5.13 10.68
C GLN A 32 -5.95 -4.82 11.47
N ARG A 33 -5.16 -3.84 11.02
CA ARG A 33 -3.89 -3.44 11.64
C ARG A 33 -3.98 -2.14 12.43
N ASN A 34 -5.17 -1.55 12.58
CA ASN A 34 -5.41 -0.28 13.24
C ASN A 34 -4.50 0.84 12.71
N LEU A 35 -4.36 0.90 11.38
CA LEU A 35 -3.55 1.90 10.70
C LEU A 35 -4.43 2.98 10.08
N THR A 36 -4.06 4.23 10.31
CA THR A 36 -4.74 5.42 9.78
C THR A 36 -3.72 6.37 9.18
N GLY A 37 -4.15 7.23 8.26
CA GLY A 37 -3.28 8.23 7.61
C GLY A 37 -2.24 7.66 6.64
N VAL A 38 -2.29 6.37 6.33
CA VAL A 38 -1.34 5.69 5.43
C VAL A 38 -2.08 4.87 4.38
N ARG A 39 -1.37 4.60 3.28
CA ARG A 39 -1.81 3.76 2.17
C ARG A 39 -0.82 2.62 1.95
N LEU A 40 -1.25 1.54 1.32
CA LEU A 40 -0.41 0.41 0.94
C LEU A 40 0.01 0.57 -0.52
N SER A 41 1.26 0.93 -0.78
CA SER A 41 1.71 1.26 -2.14
C SER A 41 1.51 0.16 -3.17
N CYS A 42 1.46 -1.11 -2.73
CA CYS A 42 1.20 -2.25 -3.61
C CYS A 42 -0.27 -2.41 -4.02
N GLN A 43 -1.17 -1.55 -3.54
CA GLN A 43 -2.60 -1.56 -3.87
C GLN A 43 -3.04 -0.26 -4.55
N ILE A 44 -2.07 0.58 -4.93
CA ILE A 44 -2.33 1.88 -5.56
C ILE A 44 -2.05 1.74 -7.05
N ARG A 45 -3.06 2.05 -7.87
CA ARG A 45 -2.85 2.17 -9.31
C ARG A 45 -2.13 3.49 -9.61
N CYS A 46 -1.08 3.44 -10.42
CA CYS A 46 -0.37 4.62 -10.88
C CYS A 46 -0.91 5.07 -12.24
N ASP A 47 -1.92 5.92 -12.22
CA ASP A 47 -2.57 6.51 -13.42
C ASP A 47 -2.47 8.04 -13.47
N GLN A 48 -1.91 8.66 -12.43
CA GLN A 48 -1.65 10.09 -12.32
C GLN A 48 -0.37 10.36 -11.55
N ASP A 49 0.10 11.61 -11.61
CA ASP A 49 1.27 12.05 -10.84
C ASP A 49 0.96 12.08 -9.34
N MET A 50 1.84 11.44 -8.56
CA MET A 50 1.71 11.28 -7.12
C MET A 50 3.01 11.63 -6.43
N THR A 51 2.93 12.40 -5.34
CA THR A 51 4.06 12.62 -4.44
C THR A 51 3.75 11.96 -3.11
N LEU A 52 4.64 11.08 -2.64
CA LEU A 52 4.43 10.28 -1.44
C LEU A 52 5.72 10.12 -0.63
N ARG A 53 5.56 9.81 0.65
CA ARG A 53 6.64 9.50 1.59
C ARG A 53 6.60 8.03 1.96
N ALA A 54 7.71 7.33 1.75
CA ALA A 54 7.90 5.98 2.27
C ALA A 54 8.18 6.03 3.78
N VAL A 55 7.19 5.61 4.58
CA VAL A 55 7.26 5.65 6.05
C VAL A 55 7.65 4.32 6.70
N SER A 56 7.69 3.24 5.91
CA SER A 56 8.05 1.90 6.38
C SER A 56 9.24 1.35 5.59
N ARG A 57 10.41 1.98 5.76
CA ARG A 57 11.66 1.57 5.08
C ARG A 57 12.23 0.27 5.66
N LEU A 58 13.02 -0.45 4.86
CA LEU A 58 13.76 -1.64 5.33
C LEU A 58 14.85 -1.25 6.33
N GLU A 59 15.61 -0.20 6.01
CA GLU A 59 16.64 0.35 6.88
C GLU A 59 16.06 0.71 8.25
N GLY A 60 16.70 0.23 9.33
CA GLY A 60 16.26 0.49 10.70
C GLY A 60 15.02 -0.30 11.17
N SER A 61 14.41 -1.14 10.31
CA SER A 61 13.18 -1.88 10.66
C SER A 61 13.38 -3.18 11.44
N GLY A 62 14.62 -3.70 11.48
CA GLY A 62 14.94 -5.00 12.11
C GLY A 62 14.46 -6.22 11.31
N ARG A 63 13.96 -6.03 10.09
CA ARG A 63 13.49 -7.12 9.23
C ARG A 63 14.65 -7.75 8.48
N ALA A 64 14.54 -9.06 8.24
CA ALA A 64 15.55 -9.80 7.49
C ALA A 64 15.68 -9.31 6.04
N ASP A 65 14.55 -8.98 5.39
CA ASP A 65 14.50 -8.58 3.98
C ASP A 65 13.27 -7.71 3.64
N GLN A 66 13.26 -7.18 2.41
CA GLN A 66 12.18 -6.36 1.84
C GLN A 66 10.95 -7.16 1.38
N GLY A 67 11.03 -8.49 1.36
CA GLY A 67 10.06 -9.40 0.77
C GLY A 67 10.26 -9.58 -0.73
N PRO A 68 9.46 -10.46 -1.36
CA PRO A 68 9.50 -10.67 -2.80
C PRO A 68 8.95 -9.47 -3.57
N THR A 69 9.42 -9.31 -4.81
CA THR A 69 8.91 -8.33 -5.77
C THR A 69 7.39 -8.49 -5.96
N PRO A 70 6.60 -7.41 -5.91
CA PRO A 70 5.17 -7.45 -6.26
C PRO A 70 4.93 -7.89 -7.71
N SER A 71 3.73 -8.41 -7.98
CA SER A 71 3.23 -8.59 -9.36
C SER A 71 3.08 -7.24 -10.08
N GLU A 72 3.07 -7.26 -11.41
CA GLU A 72 2.75 -6.09 -12.23
C GLU A 72 1.28 -5.66 -12.03
N ASP A 73 0.39 -6.63 -11.88
CA ASP A 73 -1.02 -6.41 -11.58
C ASP A 73 -1.29 -6.37 -10.06
N ILE A 74 -2.30 -5.60 -9.66
CA ILE A 74 -2.78 -5.57 -8.27
C ILE A 74 -3.38 -6.94 -7.91
N ASP A 75 -2.79 -7.57 -6.89
CA ASP A 75 -3.27 -8.81 -6.28
C ASP A 75 -3.78 -8.53 -4.84
N PRO A 76 -4.96 -9.02 -4.45
CA PRO A 76 -5.99 -9.65 -5.30
C PRO A 76 -6.54 -8.66 -6.34
N PRO A 77 -7.24 -9.14 -7.39
CA PRO A 77 -7.90 -8.26 -8.35
C PRO A 77 -8.73 -7.17 -7.64
N PRO A 78 -8.56 -5.89 -8.02
CA PRO A 78 -9.06 -4.79 -7.21
C PRO A 78 -10.57 -4.64 -7.33
N THR A 79 -11.26 -4.68 -6.19
CA THR A 79 -12.59 -4.07 -6.02
C THR A 79 -12.38 -2.66 -5.50
N TRP A 80 -12.70 -1.66 -6.33
CA TRP A 80 -12.54 -0.24 -5.99
C TRP A 80 -13.70 0.26 -5.13
N ILE A 81 -13.36 1.03 -4.10
CA ILE A 81 -14.29 1.72 -3.23
C ILE A 81 -13.87 3.19 -3.08
N ASP A 82 -14.84 4.05 -2.79
CA ASP A 82 -14.57 5.43 -2.39
C ASP A 82 -13.98 5.44 -0.98
N ARG A 83 -12.96 6.27 -0.77
CA ARG A 83 -12.23 6.34 0.50
C ARG A 83 -12.86 7.27 1.52
#